data_AF-A0A7G7SV07-F1
#
_entry.id   AF-A0A7G7SV07-F1
#
_cell.length_a   1.000
_cell.length_b   1.000
_cell.length_c   1.000
_cell.angle_alpha   90.00
_cell.angle_beta   90.00
_cell.angle_gamma   90.00
#
_symmetry.space_group_name_H-M   'P 1'
#
loop_
_entity.id
_entity.type
_entity.pdbx_description
1 polymer ?
#
loop_
_entity_poly.entity_id
_entity_poly.type
_entity_poly.pdbx_seq_one_letter_code
_entity_poly.pdbx_strand_id
1 'polypeptide(L)'
;MRKTLLSAFAAAIAVLASGQAAAQYTGPSSVPVTTVKQLLEQGKDEQQVVLRGNIVSHDGGDRYTFRDATGSVKVEIDAHRLPAGRAFDDKAQVELLGEFDKDFRSAEVEVDEVRFLR
;
A
#
# COMPACT_ATOMS: atom_id res chain seq x y z
N MET A 1 -26.92 46.51 -42.83
CA MET A 1 -27.42 45.25 -43.41
C MET A 1 -26.49 44.12 -42.98
N ARG A 2 -27.11 42.99 -42.57
CA ARG A 2 -26.56 41.63 -42.39
C ARG A 2 -25.69 41.32 -41.15
N LYS A 3 -26.27 40.39 -40.39
CA LYS A 3 -25.85 39.72 -39.15
C LYS A 3 -24.82 38.62 -39.46
N THR A 4 -23.86 38.39 -38.56
CA THR A 4 -23.13 37.11 -38.39
C THR A 4 -22.97 36.91 -36.88
N LEU A 5 -23.97 36.31 -36.21
CA LEU A 5 -24.08 34.89 -35.83
C LEU A 5 -22.91 34.41 -34.96
N LEU A 6 -23.25 34.26 -33.68
CA LEU A 6 -22.49 33.57 -32.65
C LEU A 6 -22.19 32.12 -33.06
N SER A 7 -21.00 31.63 -32.71
CA SER A 7 -20.78 30.21 -32.45
C SER A 7 -19.90 30.07 -31.21
N ALA A 8 -20.56 29.94 -30.06
CA ALA A 8 -19.98 29.38 -28.85
C ALA A 8 -20.15 27.86 -28.92
N PHE A 9 -19.06 27.11 -28.78
CA PHE A 9 -19.12 25.72 -28.35
C PHE A 9 -17.80 25.31 -27.68
N ALA A 10 -17.63 25.76 -26.43
CA ALA A 10 -16.62 25.20 -25.55
C ALA A 10 -17.18 23.87 -24.98
N ALA A 11 -16.87 22.75 -25.63
CA ALA A 11 -17.15 21.43 -25.06
C ALA A 11 -16.08 21.10 -24.01
N ALA A 12 -16.32 21.48 -22.76
CA ALA A 12 -15.55 20.98 -21.63
C ALA A 12 -16.00 19.54 -21.34
N ILE A 13 -15.22 18.56 -21.79
CA ILE A 13 -15.39 17.17 -21.37
C ILE A 13 -14.81 17.06 -19.97
N ALA A 14 -15.66 17.17 -18.95
CA ALA A 14 -15.33 16.78 -17.59
C ALA A 14 -15.27 15.25 -17.54
N VAL A 15 -14.07 14.68 -17.69
CA VAL A 15 -13.85 13.26 -17.38
C VAL A 15 -14.02 13.08 -15.88
N LEU A 16 -15.16 12.53 -15.48
CA LEU A 16 -15.40 12.02 -14.14
C LEU A 16 -14.50 10.80 -13.94
N ALA A 17 -13.27 11.03 -13.48
CA ALA A 17 -12.44 9.97 -12.93
C ALA A 17 -13.01 9.59 -11.55
N SER A 18 -14.08 8.79 -11.55
CA SER A 18 -14.55 8.11 -10.35
C SER A 18 -13.50 7.07 -9.98
N GLY A 19 -12.57 7.45 -9.10
CA GLY A 19 -11.67 6.51 -8.43
C GLY A 19 -12.52 5.48 -7.71
N GLN A 20 -12.46 4.23 -8.17
CA GLN A 20 -13.09 3.11 -7.49
C GLN A 20 -12.30 2.89 -6.19
N ALA A 21 -12.73 3.55 -5.11
CA ALA A 21 -12.28 3.18 -3.77
C ALA A 21 -12.91 1.82 -3.46
N ALA A 22 -12.11 0.75 -3.56
CA ALA A 22 -12.53 -0.56 -3.11
C ALA A 22 -12.96 -0.48 -1.63
N ALA A 23 -14.03 -1.17 -1.26
CA ALA A 23 -14.45 -1.24 0.13
C ALA A 23 -13.39 -2.03 0.92
N GLN A 24 -12.70 -1.36 1.84
CA GLN A 24 -11.65 -1.95 2.68
C GLN A 24 -12.23 -2.19 4.09
N TYR A 25 -12.12 -3.41 4.62
CA TYR A 25 -12.63 -3.74 5.95
C TYR A 25 -11.71 -3.18 7.03
N THR A 26 -12.14 -2.11 7.71
CA THR A 26 -11.35 -1.45 8.77
C THR A 26 -11.77 -1.87 10.18
N GLY A 27 -12.46 -3.01 10.30
CA GLY A 27 -12.86 -3.58 11.59
C GLY A 27 -11.72 -4.32 12.30
N PRO A 28 -11.98 -4.91 13.48
CA PRO A 28 -10.99 -5.71 14.20
C PRO A 28 -10.47 -6.88 13.35
N SER A 29 -9.17 -7.14 13.43
CA SER A 29 -8.51 -8.35 12.91
C SER A 29 -8.18 -9.31 14.04
N SER A 30 -8.29 -10.60 13.79
CA SER A 30 -7.80 -11.65 14.71
C SER A 30 -6.29 -11.89 14.59
N VAL A 31 -5.64 -11.37 13.53
CA VAL A 31 -4.19 -11.45 13.34
C VAL A 31 -3.51 -10.42 14.25
N PRO A 32 -2.68 -10.84 15.22
CA PRO A 32 -2.02 -9.92 16.13
C PRO A 32 -0.90 -9.15 15.41
N VAL A 33 -0.67 -7.91 15.86
CA VAL A 33 0.50 -7.14 15.44
C VAL A 33 1.77 -7.77 16.01
N THR A 34 2.77 -8.01 15.16
CA THR A 34 4.11 -8.50 15.55
C THR A 34 5.19 -7.47 15.20
N THR A 35 6.43 -7.75 15.59
CA THR A 35 7.61 -6.95 15.23
C THR A 35 8.39 -7.63 14.11
N VAL A 36 9.14 -6.86 13.33
CA VAL A 36 10.02 -7.38 12.28
C VAL A 36 11.01 -8.39 12.85
N LYS A 37 11.63 -8.09 13.99
CA LYS A 37 12.57 -9.02 14.64
C LYS A 37 11.90 -10.34 15.00
N GLN A 38 10.73 -10.29 15.65
CA GLN A 38 10.02 -11.51 16.03
C GLN A 38 9.57 -12.30 14.80
N LEU A 39 9.12 -11.63 13.74
CA LEU A 39 8.75 -12.27 12.49
C LEU A 39 9.93 -13.01 11.86
N LEU A 40 11.10 -12.37 11.76
CA LEU A 40 12.28 -13.00 11.15
C LEU A 40 12.81 -14.18 11.99
N GLU A 41 12.77 -14.07 13.31
CA GLU A 41 13.28 -15.10 14.22
C GLU A 41 12.35 -16.32 14.35
N GLN A 42 11.03 -16.10 14.34
CA GLN A 42 10.04 -17.12 14.76
C GLN A 42 8.94 -17.37 13.73
N GLY A 43 8.86 -16.52 12.71
CA GLY A 43 7.88 -16.63 11.63
C GLY A 43 8.04 -17.92 10.85
N LYS A 44 6.88 -18.45 10.45
CA LYS A 44 6.75 -19.60 9.59
C LYS A 44 6.34 -19.14 8.19
N ASP A 45 6.72 -19.93 7.20
CA ASP A 45 6.22 -19.78 5.85
C ASP A 45 4.69 -19.81 5.82
N GLU A 46 4.09 -19.05 4.89
CA GLU A 46 2.63 -18.84 4.72
C GLU A 46 1.92 -18.23 5.96
N GLN A 47 2.66 -17.69 6.93
CA GLN A 47 2.05 -17.12 8.13
C GLN A 47 1.45 -15.74 7.86
N GLN A 48 0.17 -15.57 8.17
CA GLN A 48 -0.49 -14.26 8.16
C GLN A 48 0.09 -13.33 9.25
N VAL A 49 0.42 -12.10 8.87
CA VAL A 49 1.12 -11.13 9.73
C VAL A 49 0.51 -9.74 9.63
N VAL A 50 0.54 -9.03 10.76
CA VAL A 50 0.32 -7.58 10.79
C VAL A 50 1.58 -6.90 11.32
N LEU A 51 2.13 -5.95 10.54
CA LEU A 51 3.29 -5.14 10.90
C LEU A 51 2.93 -3.65 10.94
N ARG A 52 3.55 -2.89 11.84
CA ARG A 52 3.37 -1.43 11.94
C ARG A 52 4.71 -0.70 11.94
N GLY A 53 4.86 0.28 11.06
CA GLY A 53 6.15 0.92 10.81
C GLY A 53 6.10 1.84 9.61
N ASN A 54 7.20 1.93 8.86
CA ASN A 54 7.35 2.84 7.73
C ASN A 54 7.88 2.08 6.50
N ILE A 55 7.43 2.47 5.31
CA ILE A 55 8.09 2.11 4.05
C ILE A 55 9.23 3.10 3.84
N VAL A 56 10.48 2.62 3.84
CA VAL A 56 11.68 3.49 3.86
C VAL A 56 12.46 3.50 2.55
N SER A 57 12.10 2.63 1.60
CA SER A 57 12.69 2.57 0.27
C SER A 57 11.74 1.90 -0.72
N HIS A 58 11.78 2.34 -1.98
CA HIS A 58 11.22 1.63 -3.14
C HIS A 58 12.39 1.01 -3.90
N ASP A 59 12.49 -0.32 -3.85
CA ASP A 59 13.64 -1.07 -4.32
C ASP A 59 13.50 -1.50 -5.80
N GLY A 60 12.40 -1.09 -6.45
CA GLY A 60 12.08 -1.36 -7.85
C GLY A 60 10.96 -2.38 -8.03
N GLY A 61 10.16 -2.22 -9.09
CA GLY A 61 8.96 -3.04 -9.31
C GLY A 61 7.97 -2.88 -8.16
N ASP A 62 7.49 -3.99 -7.62
CA ASP A 62 6.59 -4.03 -6.46
C ASP A 62 7.34 -4.19 -5.12
N ARG A 63 8.68 -4.09 -5.11
CA ARG A 63 9.51 -4.32 -3.92
C ARG A 63 9.80 -3.05 -3.13
N TYR A 64 9.66 -3.17 -1.81
CA TYR A 64 9.95 -2.10 -0.86
C TYR A 64 10.73 -2.62 0.34
N THR A 65 11.36 -1.70 1.06
CA THR A 65 11.90 -1.99 2.40
C THR A 65 10.96 -1.39 3.45
N PHE A 66 10.43 -2.25 4.30
CA PHE A 66 9.68 -1.86 5.48
C PHE A 66 10.60 -1.85 6.72
N ARG A 67 10.35 -0.92 7.65
CA ARG A 67 11.10 -0.82 8.91
C ARG A 67 10.18 -0.53 10.08
N ASP A 68 10.41 -1.23 11.19
CA ASP A 68 9.90 -0.87 12.51
C ASP A 68 11.06 -0.56 13.47
N ALA A 69 10.77 -0.41 14.77
CA ALA A 69 11.80 -0.13 15.78
C ALA A 69 12.79 -1.29 16.02
N THR A 70 12.46 -2.50 15.55
CA THR A 70 13.20 -3.73 15.82
C THR A 70 14.03 -4.21 14.65
N GLY A 71 13.73 -3.77 13.43
CA GLY A 71 14.48 -4.12 12.24
C GLY A 71 13.81 -3.71 10.93
N SER A 72 14.33 -4.23 9.83
CA SER A 72 13.79 -4.04 8.49
C SER A 72 13.57 -5.38 7.78
N VAL A 73 12.57 -5.42 6.90
CA VAL A 73 12.24 -6.59 6.08
C VAL A 73 11.84 -6.14 4.68
N LYS A 74 12.05 -7.01 3.68
CA LYS A 74 11.53 -6.79 2.33
C LYS A 74 10.03 -7.05 2.31
N VAL A 75 9.31 -6.22 1.57
CA VAL A 75 7.88 -6.39 1.36
C VAL A 75 7.58 -6.22 -0.12
N GLU A 76 6.71 -7.06 -0.65
CA GLU A 76 6.16 -6.92 -1.99
C GLU A 76 4.76 -6.33 -1.88
N ILE A 77 4.53 -5.18 -2.53
CA ILE A 77 3.27 -4.44 -2.52
C ILE A 77 2.90 -4.15 -3.97
N ASP A 78 1.95 -4.90 -4.50
CA ASP A 78 1.44 -4.63 -5.84
C ASP A 78 0.88 -3.21 -5.93
N ALA A 79 1.11 -2.55 -7.08
CA ALA A 79 0.62 -1.19 -7.33
C ALA A 79 -0.89 -1.00 -7.08
N HIS A 80 -1.71 -2.04 -7.23
CA HIS A 80 -3.16 -1.99 -7.00
C HIS A 80 -3.57 -2.13 -5.52
N ARG A 81 -2.64 -2.54 -4.63
CA ARG A 81 -2.84 -2.59 -3.17
C ARG A 81 -2.48 -1.28 -2.49
N LEU A 82 -1.72 -0.42 -3.16
CA LEU A 82 -1.43 0.93 -2.70
C LEU A 82 -2.70 1.81 -2.76
N PRO A 83 -3.03 2.56 -1.69
CA PRO A 83 -4.19 3.44 -1.69
C PRO A 83 -4.11 4.49 -2.81
N ALA A 84 -5.08 4.44 -3.72
CA ALA A 84 -5.14 5.34 -4.87
C ALA A 84 -5.17 6.82 -4.44
N GLY A 85 -4.40 7.65 -5.15
CA GLY A 85 -4.43 9.10 -4.99
C GLY A 85 -3.77 9.64 -3.73
N ARG A 86 -3.04 8.81 -2.96
CA ARG A 86 -2.26 9.26 -1.81
C ARG A 86 -0.77 9.01 -2.05
N ALA A 87 -0.03 10.09 -2.32
CA ALA A 87 1.43 10.05 -2.20
C ALA A 87 1.80 9.89 -0.71
N PHE A 88 2.86 9.13 -0.46
CA PHE A 88 3.43 8.94 0.87
C PHE A 88 4.95 8.93 0.76
N ASP A 89 5.61 9.34 1.84
CA ASP A 89 7.06 9.33 1.98
C ASP A 89 7.49 8.39 3.11
N ASP A 90 8.79 8.37 3.39
CA ASP A 90 9.41 7.53 4.41
C ASP A 90 9.01 7.86 5.86
N LYS A 91 8.22 8.93 6.06
CA LYS A 91 7.73 9.37 7.37
C LYS A 91 6.32 8.86 7.64
N ALA A 92 5.58 8.46 6.62
CA ALA A 92 4.23 7.95 6.76
C ALA A 92 4.24 6.62 7.52
N GLN A 93 3.51 6.54 8.63
CA GLN A 93 3.29 5.26 9.30
C GLN A 93 2.21 4.46 8.58
N VAL A 94 2.49 3.18 8.42
CA VAL A 94 1.59 2.21 7.79
C VAL A 94 1.43 0.97 8.67
N GLU A 95 0.25 0.37 8.57
CA GLU A 95 -0.04 -1.00 8.99
C GLU A 95 -0.13 -1.84 7.72
N LEU A 96 0.65 -2.91 7.68
CA LEU A 96 0.67 -3.89 6.60
C LEU A 96 0.03 -5.17 7.11
N LEU A 97 -0.99 -5.65 6.42
CA LEU A 97 -1.48 -7.02 6.54
C LEU A 97 -1.00 -7.79 5.31
N GLY A 98 -0.45 -8.98 5.53
CA GLY A 98 0.06 -9.82 4.46
C GLY A 98 0.49 -11.20 4.94
N GLU A 99 1.13 -11.91 4.03
CA GLU A 99 1.66 -13.25 4.24
C GLU A 99 3.18 -13.22 4.31
N PHE A 100 3.76 -13.92 5.29
CA PHE A 100 5.20 -14.06 5.40
C PHE A 100 5.67 -15.22 4.54
N ASP A 101 6.24 -14.90 3.38
CA ASP A 101 6.91 -15.87 2.50
C ASP A 101 8.36 -16.05 2.97
N LYS A 102 8.68 -17.29 3.36
CA LYS A 102 10.00 -17.63 3.86
C LYS A 102 10.47 -18.94 3.26
N ASP A 103 11.50 -18.82 2.43
CA ASP A 103 12.28 -19.96 1.97
C ASP A 103 13.66 -20.02 2.66
N PHE A 104 14.52 -20.93 2.19
CA PHE A 104 15.85 -21.14 2.75
C PHE A 104 16.88 -20.05 2.41
N ARG A 105 16.53 -19.10 1.53
CA ARG A 105 17.36 -18.01 0.98
C ARG A 105 16.76 -16.62 1.19
N SER A 106 15.44 -16.49 1.25
CA SER A 106 14.71 -15.22 1.37
C SER A 106 13.66 -15.27 2.48
N ALA A 107 13.30 -14.06 2.92
CA ALA A 107 12.21 -13.81 3.84
C ALA A 107 11.63 -12.45 3.48
N GLU A 108 10.36 -12.44 3.07
CA GLU A 108 9.64 -11.23 2.69
C GLU A 108 8.17 -11.31 3.11
N VAL A 109 7.48 -10.18 3.02
CA VAL A 109 6.04 -10.12 3.27
C VAL A 109 5.34 -9.73 1.98
N GLU A 110 4.51 -10.63 1.46
CA GLU A 110 3.58 -10.32 0.37
C GLU A 110 2.38 -9.56 0.97
N VAL A 111 2.20 -8.30 0.58
CA VAL A 111 1.25 -7.40 1.23
C VAL A 111 -0.11 -7.43 0.55
N ASP A 112 -1.13 -7.84 1.30
CA ASP A 112 -2.52 -7.82 0.87
C ASP A 112 -3.21 -6.48 1.11
N GLU A 113 -2.86 -5.80 2.19
CA GLU A 113 -3.50 -4.54 2.58
C GLU A 113 -2.49 -3.55 3.15
N VAL A 114 -2.52 -2.33 2.63
CA VAL A 114 -1.80 -1.18 3.19
C VAL A 114 -2.79 -0.21 3.83
N ARG A 115 -2.56 0.12 5.09
CA ARG A 115 -3.35 1.11 5.83
C ARG A 115 -2.46 2.20 6.39
N PHE A 116 -2.72 3.45 5.98
CA PHE A 116 -2.06 4.60 6.59
C PHE A 116 -2.59 4.86 8.00
N LEU A 117 -1.67 4.94 8.95
CA LEU A 117 -1.96 5.35 10.32
C LEU A 117 -1.96 6.88 10.39
N ARG A 118 -2.79 7.43 11.27
CA ARG A 118 -2.93 8.88 11.50
C ARG A 118 -2.05 9.35 12.64
#